data_AF-A0A845Y0U9-F1
#
_entry.id   AF-A0A845Y0U9-F1
#
_cell.length_a   1.000
_cell.length_b   1.000
_cell.length_c   1.000
_cell.angle_alpha   90.00
_cell.angle_beta   90.00
_cell.angle_gamma   90.00
#
_symmetry.space_group_name_H-M   'P 1'
#
loop_
_entity.id
_entity.type
_entity.pdbx_description
1 polymer ?
#
loop_
_entity_poly.entity_id
_entity_poly.type
_entity_poly.pdbx_seq_one_letter_code
_entity_poly.pdbx_strand_id
1 'polypeptide(L)'
;SKGSPQAEELGAQNALMAAITAVRDQNYQAECNAIASSQDFSDSQYQTISKRLVKKPSERRSLRKYDLKQRYAIPVTPELVLKDDQGWYKQLRLHYFLTLGQQHLAERDAKVARLLIEQGQGSIFIPDFNRAVLGAMIGTMKVLGIPILLENLERELKNTDQDLQEMAAIALANRCAIKTITGIGLAKKATPIVIIRRFLDKIGYGLQCIRYQSQGKKRFRVYQLVSPEDGRMEVFQRWLASDALRLGTSESWLDNDLSARSGNTQSVDSENSNYVQLCLNV
;
A
#
# COMPACT_ATOMS: atom_id res chain seq x y z
N SER A 1 -44.34 -27.60 -21.15
CA SER A 1 -42.98 -27.09 -20.90
C SER A 1 -42.88 -26.74 -19.42
N LYS A 2 -42.42 -27.67 -18.58
CA LYS A 2 -42.18 -27.42 -17.14
C LYS A 2 -40.68 -27.28 -16.96
N GLY A 3 -40.23 -26.15 -16.41
CA GLY A 3 -38.82 -25.87 -16.11
C GLY A 3 -38.26 -26.92 -15.15
N SER A 4 -36.98 -27.26 -15.33
CA SER A 4 -36.29 -28.24 -14.49
C SER A 4 -36.16 -27.73 -13.04
N PRO A 5 -36.48 -28.53 -12.01
CA PRO A 5 -36.39 -28.14 -10.59
C PRO A 5 -35.01 -27.61 -10.17
N GLN A 6 -33.94 -28.08 -10.82
CA GLN A 6 -32.56 -27.63 -10.56
C GLN A 6 -32.32 -26.17 -10.96
N ALA A 7 -33.05 -25.63 -11.94
CA ALA A 7 -32.90 -24.23 -12.35
C ALA A 7 -33.56 -23.27 -11.35
N GLU A 8 -34.65 -23.69 -10.71
CA GLU A 8 -35.33 -22.91 -9.66
C GLU A 8 -34.50 -22.87 -8.36
N GLU A 9 -33.86 -23.98 -7.99
CA GLU A 9 -33.00 -24.06 -6.81
C GLU A 9 -31.71 -23.23 -6.95
N LEU A 10 -31.05 -23.27 -8.13
CA LEU A 10 -29.91 -22.38 -8.43
C LEU A 10 -30.32 -20.89 -8.44
N GLY A 11 -31.52 -20.58 -8.95
CA GLY A 11 -32.07 -19.22 -8.93
C GLY A 11 -32.28 -18.70 -7.52
N ALA A 12 -32.84 -19.52 -6.63
CA ALA A 12 -33.05 -19.18 -5.22
C ALA A 12 -31.74 -18.99 -4.45
N GLN A 13 -30.72 -19.84 -4.69
CA GLN A 13 -29.39 -19.70 -4.09
C GLN A 13 -28.70 -18.39 -4.53
N ASN A 14 -28.77 -18.06 -5.82
CA ASN A 14 -28.21 -16.82 -6.34
C ASN A 14 -28.91 -15.58 -5.76
N ALA A 15 -30.24 -15.61 -5.62
CA ALA A 15 -31.01 -14.54 -5.01
C ALA A 15 -30.66 -14.32 -3.53
N LEU A 16 -30.48 -15.41 -2.77
CA LEU A 16 -30.05 -15.34 -1.37
C LEU A 16 -28.65 -14.74 -1.23
N MET A 17 -27.70 -15.16 -2.07
CA MET A 17 -26.34 -14.60 -2.07
C MET A 17 -26.32 -13.12 -2.42
N ALA A 18 -27.15 -12.69 -3.39
CA ALA A 18 -27.31 -11.29 -3.72
C ALA A 18 -27.87 -10.48 -2.54
N ALA A 19 -28.88 -11.00 -1.85
CA ALA A 19 -29.47 -10.35 -0.67
C ALA A 19 -28.47 -10.20 0.48
N ILE A 20 -27.69 -11.25 0.79
CA ILE A 20 -26.65 -11.21 1.82
C ILE A 20 -25.59 -10.16 1.47
N THR A 21 -25.18 -10.09 0.20
CA THR A 21 -24.20 -9.11 -0.28
C THR A 21 -24.73 -7.68 -0.15
N ALA A 22 -25.99 -7.44 -0.53
CA ALA A 22 -26.62 -6.13 -0.40
C ALA A 22 -26.70 -5.66 1.05
N VAL A 23 -27.07 -6.53 2.00
CA VAL A 23 -27.11 -6.21 3.43
C VAL A 23 -25.71 -5.90 3.96
N ARG A 24 -24.70 -6.69 3.55
CA ARG A 24 -23.30 -6.45 3.91
C ARG A 24 -22.83 -5.07 3.42
N ASP A 25 -23.08 -4.76 2.16
CA ASP A 25 -22.63 -3.50 1.55
C ASP A 25 -23.35 -2.29 2.17
N GLN A 26 -24.65 -2.41 2.45
CA GLN A 26 -25.42 -1.39 3.16
C GLN A 26 -24.88 -1.15 4.58
N ASN A 27 -24.61 -2.21 5.34
CA ASN A 27 -24.04 -2.11 6.69
C ASN A 27 -22.66 -1.47 6.65
N TYR A 28 -21.84 -1.84 5.66
CA TYR A 28 -20.51 -1.27 5.50
C TYR A 28 -20.57 0.22 5.12
N GLN A 29 -21.44 0.60 4.20
CA GLN A 29 -21.67 2.01 3.85
C GLN A 29 -22.15 2.83 5.06
N ALA A 30 -23.05 2.27 5.88
CA ALA A 30 -23.51 2.90 7.11
C ALA A 30 -22.36 3.10 8.11
N GLU A 31 -21.43 2.15 8.21
CA GLU A 31 -20.23 2.29 9.06
C GLU A 31 -19.28 3.36 8.53
N CYS A 32 -19.01 3.41 7.21
CA CYS A 32 -18.21 4.47 6.59
C CYS A 32 -18.79 5.87 6.87
N ASN A 33 -20.11 6.00 6.73
CA ASN A 33 -20.83 7.24 7.05
C ASN A 33 -20.69 7.59 8.54
N ALA A 34 -20.88 6.62 9.44
CA ALA A 34 -20.77 6.84 10.88
C ALA A 34 -19.35 7.21 11.33
N ILE A 35 -18.31 6.70 10.65
CA ILE A 35 -16.92 7.11 10.89
C ILE A 35 -16.71 8.55 10.45
N ALA A 36 -17.10 8.89 9.21
CA ALA A 36 -16.93 10.24 8.67
C ALA A 36 -17.69 11.30 9.49
N SER A 37 -18.88 10.96 9.99
CA SER A 37 -19.70 11.85 10.82
C SER A 37 -19.37 11.81 12.31
N SER A 38 -18.42 10.98 12.74
CA SER A 38 -18.07 10.85 14.17
C SER A 38 -17.42 12.12 14.72
N GLN A 39 -17.43 12.26 16.05
CA GLN A 39 -16.81 13.39 16.74
C GLN A 39 -15.30 13.41 16.50
N ASP A 40 -14.75 14.61 16.23
CA ASP A 40 -13.31 14.82 16.16
C ASP A 40 -12.70 14.75 17.57
N PHE A 41 -11.61 13.99 17.71
CA PHE A 41 -10.80 13.99 18.93
C PHE A 41 -9.68 15.02 18.88
N SER A 42 -9.40 15.63 20.03
CA SER A 42 -8.11 16.27 20.28
C SER A 42 -7.01 15.23 20.49
N ASP A 43 -5.76 15.64 20.40
CA ASP A 43 -4.61 14.75 20.63
C ASP A 43 -4.64 14.10 22.03
N SER A 44 -5.05 14.87 23.06
CA SER A 44 -5.18 14.36 24.44
C SER A 44 -6.30 13.34 24.59
N GLN A 45 -7.45 13.57 23.94
CA GLN A 45 -8.56 12.63 23.91
C GLN A 45 -8.16 11.35 23.18
N TYR A 46 -7.50 11.47 22.03
CA TYR A 46 -6.98 10.35 21.27
C TYR A 46 -6.05 9.47 22.11
N GLN A 47 -5.05 10.07 22.77
CA GLN A 47 -4.07 9.34 23.60
C GLN A 47 -4.72 8.62 24.78
N THR A 48 -5.73 9.24 25.40
CA THR A 48 -6.42 8.64 26.56
C THR A 48 -7.27 7.46 26.12
N ILE A 49 -8.04 7.62 25.04
CA ILE A 49 -8.98 6.61 24.56
C ILE A 49 -8.24 5.45 23.88
N SER A 50 -7.17 5.73 23.13
CA SER A 50 -6.38 4.70 22.43
C SER A 50 -5.78 3.68 23.39
N LYS A 51 -5.30 4.13 24.56
CA LYS A 51 -4.71 3.29 25.62
C LYS A 51 -5.73 2.42 26.37
N ARG A 52 -7.03 2.74 26.29
CA ARG A 52 -8.06 1.99 27.04
C ARG A 52 -8.32 0.62 26.40
N LEU A 53 -8.36 -0.43 27.21
CA LEU A 53 -8.58 -1.81 26.74
C LEU A 53 -9.95 -1.98 26.05
N VAL A 54 -11.02 -1.49 26.66
CA VAL A 54 -12.38 -1.59 26.13
C VAL A 54 -12.80 -0.25 25.51
N LYS A 55 -13.26 -0.27 24.26
CA LYS A 55 -13.69 0.92 23.51
C LYS A 55 -15.13 0.76 23.04
N LYS A 56 -15.97 1.78 23.28
CA LYS A 56 -17.33 1.83 22.76
C LYS A 56 -17.30 1.99 21.23
N PRO A 57 -18.34 1.56 20.50
CA PRO A 57 -18.39 1.71 19.05
C PRO A 57 -18.17 3.15 18.56
N SER A 58 -18.77 4.15 19.23
CA SER A 58 -18.60 5.57 18.90
C SER A 58 -17.15 6.03 19.04
N GLU A 59 -16.46 5.60 20.11
CA GLU A 59 -15.06 5.95 20.33
C GLU A 59 -14.15 5.28 19.30
N ARG A 60 -14.44 4.05 18.87
CA ARG A 60 -13.70 3.39 17.78
C ARG A 60 -13.82 4.17 16.48
N ARG A 61 -15.02 4.66 16.15
CA ARG A 61 -15.28 5.48 14.96
C ARG A 61 -14.52 6.81 15.02
N SER A 62 -14.55 7.48 16.16
CA SER A 62 -13.80 8.73 16.37
C SER A 62 -12.27 8.54 16.32
N LEU A 63 -11.74 7.46 16.91
CA LEU A 63 -10.32 7.10 16.75
C LEU A 63 -9.97 6.88 15.27
N ARG A 64 -10.79 6.11 14.55
CA ARG A 64 -10.59 5.84 13.14
C ARG A 64 -10.60 7.11 12.30
N LYS A 65 -11.55 8.02 12.55
CA LYS A 65 -11.61 9.32 11.89
C LYS A 65 -10.36 10.16 12.19
N TYR A 66 -9.91 10.19 13.44
CA TYR A 66 -8.68 10.88 13.82
C TYR A 66 -7.47 10.32 13.07
N ASP A 67 -7.29 8.99 13.03
CA ASP A 67 -6.18 8.36 12.30
C ASP A 67 -6.20 8.74 10.81
N LEU A 68 -7.36 8.73 10.16
CA LEU A 68 -7.51 9.11 8.75
C LEU A 68 -7.17 10.59 8.53
N LYS A 69 -7.60 11.47 9.43
CA LYS A 69 -7.27 12.91 9.38
C LYS A 69 -5.75 13.13 9.44
N GLN A 70 -5.05 12.42 10.34
CA GLN A 70 -3.60 12.51 10.45
C GLN A 70 -2.86 11.91 9.25
N ARG A 71 -3.33 10.77 8.73
CA ARG A 71 -2.70 10.08 7.58
C ARG A 71 -2.79 10.87 6.29
N TYR A 72 -3.97 11.41 5.99
CA TYR A 72 -4.25 11.99 4.68
C TYR A 72 -4.23 13.52 4.66
N ALA A 73 -4.33 14.18 5.82
CA ALA A 73 -4.35 15.64 5.94
C ALA A 73 -5.42 16.34 5.06
N ILE A 74 -6.50 15.62 4.76
CA ILE A 74 -7.70 16.10 4.05
C ILE A 74 -8.96 15.75 4.88
N PRO A 75 -10.12 16.36 4.59
CA PRO A 75 -11.37 16.02 5.26
C PRO A 75 -11.71 14.53 5.15
N VAL A 76 -12.16 13.93 6.25
CA VAL A 76 -12.55 12.52 6.28
C VAL A 76 -13.97 12.37 5.74
N THR A 77 -14.10 11.81 4.55
CA THR A 77 -15.37 11.46 3.92
C THR A 77 -15.60 9.94 3.94
N PRO A 78 -16.84 9.45 3.74
CA PRO A 78 -17.11 8.02 3.64
C PRO A 78 -16.28 7.35 2.52
N GLU A 79 -16.07 8.05 1.41
CA GLU A 79 -15.27 7.58 0.28
C GLU A 79 -13.78 7.45 0.65
N LEU A 80 -13.27 8.34 1.51
CA LEU A 80 -11.91 8.23 2.03
C LEU A 80 -11.76 6.97 2.91
N VAL A 81 -12.73 6.69 3.78
CA VAL A 81 -12.74 5.49 4.62
C VAL A 81 -12.67 4.24 3.74
N LEU A 82 -13.55 4.18 2.72
CA LEU A 82 -13.60 3.09 1.75
C LEU A 82 -12.23 2.90 1.05
N LYS A 83 -11.62 3.98 0.57
CA LYS A 83 -10.31 3.94 -0.08
C LYS A 83 -9.21 3.44 0.86
N ASP A 84 -9.13 3.93 2.10
CA ASP A 84 -8.12 3.48 3.07
C ASP A 84 -8.25 1.98 3.36
N ASP A 85 -9.48 1.49 3.56
CA ASP A 85 -9.76 0.07 3.79
C ASP A 85 -9.35 -0.81 2.59
N GLN A 86 -9.43 -0.27 1.37
CA GLN A 86 -8.95 -0.92 0.15
C GLN A 86 -7.42 -0.83 -0.05
N GLY A 87 -6.70 -0.23 0.91
CA GLY A 87 -5.24 -0.14 0.90
C GLY A 87 -4.67 1.07 0.16
N TRP A 88 -5.50 2.08 -0.12
CA TRP A 88 -5.09 3.29 -0.85
C TRP A 88 -3.88 3.99 -0.22
N TYR A 89 -3.84 4.08 1.12
CA TYR A 89 -2.73 4.70 1.84
C TYR A 89 -1.36 4.13 1.44
N LYS A 90 -1.25 2.80 1.34
CA LYS A 90 0.02 2.13 0.98
C LYS A 90 0.46 2.48 -0.44
N GLN A 91 -0.50 2.60 -1.37
CA GLN A 91 -0.21 2.99 -2.75
C GLN A 91 0.26 4.44 -2.84
N LEU A 92 -0.45 5.35 -2.16
CA LEU A 92 -0.10 6.76 -2.09
C LEU A 92 1.31 6.97 -1.55
N ARG A 93 1.58 6.37 -0.39
CA ARG A 93 2.86 6.44 0.31
C ARG A 93 4.01 6.03 -0.60
N LEU A 94 3.89 4.87 -1.25
CA LEU A 94 4.92 4.38 -2.15
C LEU A 94 5.12 5.30 -3.37
N HIS A 95 4.04 5.78 -3.96
CA HIS A 95 4.10 6.65 -5.14
C HIS A 95 4.68 8.03 -4.81
N TYR A 96 4.31 8.61 -3.67
CA TYR A 96 4.83 9.88 -3.20
C TYR A 96 6.35 9.84 -3.03
N PHE A 97 6.87 8.85 -2.29
CA PHE A 97 8.32 8.72 -2.08
C PHE A 97 9.10 8.27 -3.32
N LEU A 98 8.42 7.68 -4.32
CA LEU A 98 9.02 7.38 -5.62
C LEU A 98 9.21 8.63 -6.49
N THR A 99 8.41 9.68 -6.23
CA THR A 99 8.32 10.88 -7.05
C THR A 99 8.63 12.14 -6.21
N LEU A 100 7.60 12.84 -5.73
CA LEU A 100 7.69 14.16 -5.11
C LEU A 100 8.45 14.15 -3.76
N GLY A 101 8.25 13.12 -2.95
CA GLY A 101 8.77 13.02 -1.59
C GLY A 101 10.17 12.43 -1.47
N GLN A 102 10.86 12.16 -2.58
CA GLN A 102 12.12 11.41 -2.58
C GLN A 102 13.17 11.98 -1.62
N GLN A 103 13.30 13.31 -1.55
CA GLN A 103 14.29 13.98 -0.71
C GLN A 103 14.08 13.73 0.79
N HIS A 104 12.85 13.43 1.21
CA HIS A 104 12.48 13.20 2.62
C HIS A 104 12.57 11.72 3.02
N LEU A 105 12.80 10.81 2.06
CA LEU A 105 12.76 9.36 2.28
C LEU A 105 13.84 8.88 3.26
N ALA A 106 15.06 9.38 3.15
CA ALA A 106 16.19 8.90 3.94
C ALA A 106 16.01 9.19 5.44
N GLU A 107 15.62 10.41 5.77
CA GLU A 107 15.36 10.83 7.16
C GLU A 107 14.19 10.08 7.76
N ARG A 108 13.11 9.91 6.97
CA ARG A 108 11.94 9.13 7.33
C ARG A 108 12.31 7.68 7.64
N ASP A 109 13.04 7.02 6.75
CA ASP A 109 13.49 5.64 6.95
C ASP A 109 14.42 5.50 8.16
N ALA A 110 15.34 6.44 8.38
CA ALA A 110 16.21 6.44 9.55
C ALA A 110 15.41 6.56 10.86
N LYS A 111 14.38 7.42 10.90
CA LYS A 111 13.48 7.54 12.05
C LYS A 111 12.74 6.24 12.33
N VAL A 112 12.16 5.62 11.30
CA VAL A 112 11.45 4.34 11.45
C VAL A 112 12.37 3.21 11.88
N ALA A 113 13.57 3.14 11.31
CA ALA A 113 14.56 2.14 11.70
C ALA A 113 14.93 2.25 13.18
N ARG A 114 15.18 3.48 13.68
CA ARG A 114 15.45 3.73 15.11
C ARG A 114 14.30 3.26 16.01
N LEU A 115 13.07 3.62 15.68
CA LEU A 115 11.89 3.21 16.46
C LEU A 115 11.74 1.68 16.51
N LEU A 116 11.99 0.98 15.39
CA LEU A 116 11.93 -0.49 15.36
C LEU A 116 13.05 -1.13 16.20
N ILE A 117 14.27 -0.57 16.17
CA ILE A 117 15.39 -1.05 16.98
C ILE A 117 15.09 -0.89 18.47
N GLU A 118 14.60 0.28 18.87
CA GLU A 118 14.23 0.59 20.25
C GLU A 118 13.14 -0.37 20.77
N GLN A 119 12.12 -0.65 19.94
CA GLN A 119 11.04 -1.59 20.28
C GLN A 119 11.51 -3.04 20.35
N GLY A 120 12.42 -3.42 19.45
CA GLY A 120 13.01 -4.75 19.41
C GLY A 120 14.14 -4.95 20.42
N GLN A 121 14.41 -3.97 21.30
CA GLN A 121 15.50 -4.01 22.28
C GLN A 121 16.87 -4.34 21.63
N GLY A 122 17.11 -3.81 20.42
CA GLY A 122 18.33 -4.10 19.64
C GLY A 122 18.22 -5.25 18.64
N SER A 123 17.11 -6.01 18.64
CA SER A 123 16.84 -7.06 17.65
C SER A 123 15.83 -6.61 16.60
N ILE A 124 16.17 -6.77 15.32
CA ILE A 124 15.30 -6.44 14.20
C ILE A 124 14.73 -7.72 13.57
N PHE A 125 13.40 -7.79 13.47
CA PHE A 125 12.72 -8.78 12.63
C PHE A 125 12.64 -8.28 11.18
N ILE A 126 13.37 -8.94 10.26
CA ILE A 126 13.52 -8.49 8.87
C ILE A 126 12.18 -8.27 8.14
N PRO A 127 11.16 -9.14 8.25
CA PRO A 127 9.89 -8.94 7.56
C PRO A 127 9.16 -7.65 7.96
N ASP A 128 9.23 -7.26 9.23
CA ASP A 128 8.60 -6.03 9.71
C ASP A 128 9.41 -4.80 9.32
N PHE A 129 10.74 -4.90 9.38
CA PHE A 129 11.64 -3.86 8.88
C PHE A 129 11.39 -3.55 7.40
N ASN A 130 11.36 -4.58 6.54
CA ASN A 130 11.11 -4.42 5.10
C ASN A 130 9.72 -3.85 4.78
N ARG A 131 8.72 -4.07 5.65
CA ARG A 131 7.38 -3.49 5.49
C ARG A 131 7.33 -2.02 5.93
N ALA A 132 8.17 -1.64 6.90
CA ALA A 132 8.15 -0.32 7.52
C ALA A 132 9.07 0.67 6.81
N VAL A 133 10.26 0.24 6.39
CA VAL A 133 11.29 1.01 5.69
C VAL A 133 11.10 0.90 4.18
N LEU A 134 11.04 2.02 3.47
CA LEU A 134 10.66 2.05 2.06
C LEU A 134 11.84 2.09 1.09
N GLY A 135 13.02 2.49 1.54
CA GLY A 135 14.20 2.76 0.72
C GLY A 135 14.58 1.60 -0.17
N ALA A 136 14.54 0.37 0.35
CA ALA A 136 14.82 -0.82 -0.45
C ALA A 136 13.77 -1.07 -1.55
N MET A 137 12.47 -0.88 -1.24
CA MET A 137 11.39 -0.98 -2.22
C MET A 137 11.52 0.11 -3.29
N ILE A 138 11.70 1.37 -2.88
CA ILE A 138 11.86 2.51 -3.80
C ILE A 138 13.10 2.33 -4.67
N GLY A 139 14.23 1.92 -4.09
CA GLY A 139 15.47 1.62 -4.81
C GLY A 139 15.27 0.50 -5.84
N THR A 140 14.56 -0.56 -5.47
CA THR A 140 14.21 -1.65 -6.41
C THR A 140 13.39 -1.10 -7.59
N MET A 141 12.36 -0.28 -7.33
CA MET A 141 11.53 0.31 -8.38
C MET A 141 12.33 1.26 -9.29
N LYS A 142 13.30 2.00 -8.74
CA LYS A 142 14.21 2.85 -9.51
C LYS A 142 15.12 2.04 -10.43
N VAL A 143 15.74 0.99 -9.91
CA VAL A 143 16.60 0.09 -10.72
C VAL A 143 15.81 -0.56 -11.85
N LEU A 144 14.54 -0.89 -11.62
CA LEU A 144 13.65 -1.42 -12.65
C LEU A 144 13.06 -0.35 -13.58
N GLY A 145 13.48 0.91 -13.47
CA GLY A 145 13.07 1.98 -14.37
C GLY A 145 11.62 2.44 -14.22
N ILE A 146 10.93 2.13 -13.13
CA ILE A 146 9.52 2.52 -12.94
C ILE A 146 9.32 4.04 -13.02
N PRO A 147 10.16 4.91 -12.38
CA PRO A 147 10.00 6.36 -12.51
C PRO A 147 10.04 6.85 -13.96
N ILE A 148 10.93 6.29 -14.78
CA ILE A 148 11.08 6.65 -16.19
C ILE A 148 9.79 6.35 -16.97
N LEU A 149 9.10 5.25 -16.62
CA LEU A 149 7.79 4.94 -17.22
C LEU A 149 6.70 5.94 -16.80
N LEU A 150 6.77 6.46 -15.57
CA LEU A 150 5.79 7.43 -15.07
C LEU A 150 5.95 8.82 -15.70
N GLU A 151 7.15 9.16 -16.17
CA GLU A 151 7.43 10.44 -16.86
C GLU A 151 6.77 10.52 -18.25
N ASN A 152 6.49 9.38 -18.89
CA ASN A 152 5.87 9.33 -20.22
C ASN A 152 4.72 8.32 -20.27
N LEU A 153 3.54 8.75 -19.83
CA LEU A 153 2.32 7.93 -19.82
C LEU A 153 1.81 7.57 -21.22
N GLU A 154 2.15 8.37 -22.23
CA GLU A 154 1.80 8.13 -23.64
C GLU A 154 2.70 7.10 -24.31
N ARG A 155 3.76 6.66 -23.64
CA ARG A 155 4.67 5.66 -24.17
C ARG A 155 3.95 4.33 -24.40
N GLU A 156 4.03 3.85 -25.63
CA GLU A 156 3.64 2.51 -25.99
C GLU A 156 4.68 1.49 -25.54
N LEU A 157 4.21 0.45 -24.84
CA LEU A 157 5.04 -0.60 -24.28
C LEU A 157 4.75 -1.94 -24.95
N LYS A 158 5.79 -2.62 -25.38
CA LYS A 158 5.74 -3.97 -25.94
C LYS A 158 6.71 -4.88 -25.19
N ASN A 159 6.37 -6.16 -25.06
CA ASN A 159 7.29 -7.13 -24.49
C ASN A 159 8.62 -7.20 -25.27
N THR A 160 8.68 -6.77 -26.53
CA THR A 160 9.88 -6.81 -27.37
C THR A 160 10.77 -5.57 -27.23
N ASP A 161 10.36 -4.56 -26.48
CA ASP A 161 11.15 -3.35 -26.30
C ASP A 161 12.44 -3.68 -25.55
N GLN A 162 13.57 -3.17 -26.04
CA GLN A 162 14.90 -3.56 -25.58
C GLN A 162 15.13 -3.21 -24.11
N ASP A 163 14.76 -1.99 -23.70
CA ASP A 163 14.86 -1.53 -22.32
C ASP A 163 14.00 -2.35 -21.37
N LEU A 164 12.82 -2.80 -21.82
CA LEU A 164 11.95 -3.67 -21.04
C LEU A 164 12.51 -5.09 -20.92
N GLN A 165 13.17 -5.60 -21.96
CA GLN A 165 13.88 -6.88 -21.91
C GLN A 165 15.05 -6.84 -20.93
N GLU A 166 15.83 -5.77 -20.94
CA GLU A 166 16.94 -5.55 -20.00
C GLU A 166 16.44 -5.46 -18.55
N MET A 167 15.39 -4.67 -18.31
CA MET A 167 14.72 -4.60 -17.01
C MET A 167 14.25 -5.97 -16.54
N ALA A 168 13.64 -6.76 -17.43
CA ALA A 168 13.17 -8.10 -17.10
C ALA A 168 14.32 -9.05 -16.76
N ALA A 169 15.46 -8.96 -17.48
CA ALA A 169 16.64 -9.75 -17.17
C ALA A 169 17.17 -9.46 -15.74
N ILE A 170 17.27 -8.17 -15.37
CA ILE A 170 17.66 -7.75 -14.02
C ILE A 170 16.69 -8.30 -12.97
N ALA A 171 15.39 -8.16 -13.20
CA ALA A 171 14.36 -8.63 -12.28
C ALA A 171 14.39 -10.17 -12.11
N LEU A 172 14.58 -10.91 -13.20
CA LEU A 172 14.59 -12.37 -13.20
C LEU A 172 15.87 -12.96 -12.58
N ALA A 173 17.00 -12.26 -12.68
CA ALA A 173 18.23 -12.62 -11.98
C ALA A 173 18.09 -12.44 -10.46
N ASN A 174 17.34 -11.43 -10.00
CA ASN A 174 17.27 -11.02 -8.59
C ASN A 174 15.94 -11.38 -7.88
N ARG A 175 15.20 -12.37 -8.38
CA ARG A 175 13.81 -12.66 -7.92
C ARG A 175 13.68 -12.93 -6.43
N CYS A 176 14.67 -13.59 -5.82
CA CYS A 176 14.63 -13.87 -4.38
C CYS A 176 14.69 -12.58 -3.57
N ALA A 177 15.67 -11.73 -3.86
CA ALA A 177 15.82 -10.42 -3.23
C ALA A 177 14.57 -9.54 -3.46
N ILE A 178 14.06 -9.49 -4.70
CA ILE A 178 12.83 -8.76 -5.03
C ILE A 178 11.66 -9.27 -4.19
N LYS A 179 11.46 -10.58 -4.06
CA LYS A 179 10.37 -11.13 -3.24
C LYS A 179 10.53 -10.73 -1.77
N THR A 180 11.73 -10.80 -1.22
CA THR A 180 12.03 -10.45 0.17
C THR A 180 11.80 -8.97 0.47
N ILE A 181 12.20 -8.08 -0.44
CA ILE A 181 12.08 -6.64 -0.28
C ILE A 181 10.65 -6.16 -0.56
N THR A 182 10.05 -6.64 -1.65
CA THR A 182 8.83 -6.05 -2.21
C THR A 182 7.56 -6.86 -1.92
N GLY A 183 7.72 -8.10 -1.49
CA GLY A 183 6.66 -9.10 -1.43
C GLY A 183 6.18 -9.60 -2.79
N ILE A 184 6.77 -9.16 -3.90
CA ILE A 184 6.37 -9.53 -5.26
C ILE A 184 7.09 -10.82 -5.68
N GLY A 185 6.32 -11.89 -5.84
CA GLY A 185 6.82 -13.13 -6.46
C GLY A 185 6.84 -13.04 -7.98
N LEU A 186 8.00 -13.24 -8.59
CA LEU A 186 8.17 -13.28 -10.05
C LEU A 186 8.34 -14.71 -10.56
N ALA A 187 7.52 -15.09 -11.55
CA ALA A 187 7.65 -16.37 -12.23
C ALA A 187 8.96 -16.42 -13.04
N LYS A 188 9.54 -17.62 -13.21
CA LYS A 188 10.82 -17.83 -13.93
C LYS A 188 10.80 -17.29 -15.37
N LYS A 189 9.62 -17.29 -16.00
CA LYS A 189 9.39 -16.86 -17.39
C LYS A 189 8.42 -15.67 -17.47
N ALA A 190 8.36 -14.85 -16.42
CA ALA A 190 7.52 -13.65 -16.44
C ALA A 190 7.97 -12.73 -17.58
N THR A 191 7.03 -12.23 -18.39
CA THR A 191 7.35 -11.29 -19.46
C THR A 191 7.58 -9.89 -18.89
N PRO A 192 8.28 -8.99 -19.62
CA PRO A 192 8.52 -7.62 -19.15
C PRO A 192 7.25 -6.89 -18.70
N ILE A 193 6.19 -6.99 -19.50
CA ILE A 193 4.88 -6.37 -19.19
C ILE A 193 4.27 -6.92 -17.90
N VAL A 194 4.40 -8.23 -17.63
CA VAL A 194 3.89 -8.84 -16.39
C VAL A 194 4.67 -8.33 -15.19
N ILE A 195 6.00 -8.21 -15.31
CA ILE A 195 6.87 -7.72 -14.24
C ILE A 195 6.49 -6.27 -13.90
N ILE A 196 6.49 -5.37 -14.89
CA ILE A 196 6.14 -3.96 -14.69
C ILE A 196 4.75 -3.81 -14.08
N ARG A 197 3.75 -4.53 -14.60
CA ARG A 197 2.39 -4.46 -14.06
C ARG A 197 2.34 -4.71 -12.56
N ARG A 198 3.08 -5.71 -12.05
CA ARG A 198 3.11 -6.01 -10.61
C ARG A 198 3.65 -4.85 -9.76
N PHE A 199 4.57 -4.06 -10.30
CA PHE A 199 5.12 -2.88 -9.64
C PHE A 199 4.21 -1.66 -9.79
N LEU A 200 3.58 -1.47 -10.96
CA LEU A 200 2.58 -0.41 -11.17
C LEU A 200 1.37 -0.60 -10.25
N ASP A 201 0.90 -1.84 -10.07
CA ASP A 201 -0.22 -2.16 -9.17
C ASP A 201 0.08 -1.72 -7.70
N LYS A 202 1.35 -1.73 -7.28
CA LYS A 202 1.75 -1.29 -5.92
C LYS A 202 1.56 0.21 -5.70
N ILE A 203 1.62 1.00 -6.76
CA ILE A 203 1.38 2.44 -6.74
C ILE A 203 0.00 2.78 -7.31
N GLY A 204 -0.85 1.78 -7.59
CA GLY A 204 -2.21 1.96 -8.11
C GLY A 204 -2.27 2.38 -9.59
N TYR A 205 -1.18 2.30 -10.34
CA TYR A 205 -1.20 2.50 -11.79
C TYR A 205 -1.70 1.24 -12.50
N GLY A 206 -2.49 1.45 -13.56
CA GLY A 206 -2.94 0.39 -14.44
C GLY A 206 -2.04 0.23 -15.67
N LEU A 207 -2.28 -0.87 -16.39
CA LEU A 207 -1.71 -1.09 -17.72
C LEU A 207 -2.78 -1.66 -18.64
N GLN A 208 -3.06 -0.94 -19.74
CA GLN A 208 -4.12 -1.28 -20.68
C GLN A 208 -3.53 -1.71 -22.02
N CYS A 209 -4.09 -2.77 -22.61
CA CYS A 209 -3.77 -3.17 -23.99
C CYS A 209 -4.54 -2.25 -24.95
N ILE A 210 -3.83 -1.39 -25.66
CA ILE A 210 -4.45 -0.41 -26.58
C ILE A 210 -4.68 -1.00 -27.97
N ARG A 211 -3.81 -1.92 -28.42
CA ARG A 211 -3.97 -2.59 -29.72
C ARG A 211 -3.12 -3.84 -29.88
N TYR A 212 -3.36 -4.52 -31.00
CA TYR A 212 -2.52 -5.59 -31.52
C TYR A 212 -1.74 -5.09 -32.73
N GLN A 213 -0.43 -5.30 -32.73
CA GLN A 213 0.46 -5.00 -33.84
C GLN A 213 0.93 -6.29 -34.50
N SER A 214 0.85 -6.38 -35.82
CA SER A 214 1.41 -7.50 -36.58
C SER A 214 2.79 -7.12 -37.09
N GLN A 215 3.78 -7.99 -36.89
CA GLN A 215 5.10 -7.88 -37.51
C GLN A 215 5.42 -9.23 -38.16
N GLY A 216 5.24 -9.30 -39.48
CA GLY A 216 5.27 -10.56 -40.22
C GLY A 216 4.20 -11.55 -39.76
N LYS A 217 4.58 -12.79 -39.46
CA LYS A 217 3.67 -13.85 -38.98
C LYS A 217 3.32 -13.77 -37.48
N LYS A 218 3.94 -12.85 -36.72
CA LYS A 218 3.74 -12.72 -35.27
C LYS A 218 2.86 -11.53 -34.94
N ARG A 219 1.97 -11.70 -33.95
CA ARG A 219 1.12 -10.64 -33.39
C ARG A 219 1.58 -10.31 -31.98
N PHE A 220 1.72 -9.03 -31.69
CA PHE A 220 2.16 -8.50 -30.41
C PHE A 220 1.09 -7.59 -29.82
N ARG A 221 0.96 -7.60 -28.49
CA ARG A 221 0.10 -6.66 -27.77
C ARG A 221 0.91 -5.40 -27.45
N VAL A 222 0.30 -4.25 -27.67
CA VAL A 222 0.85 -2.93 -27.34
C VAL A 222 0.07 -2.40 -26.14
N TYR A 223 0.79 -1.94 -25.12
CA TYR A 223 0.23 -1.47 -23.86
C TYR A 223 0.54 -0.01 -23.62
N GLN A 224 -0.25 0.61 -22.76
CA GLN A 224 -0.04 1.96 -22.27
C GLN A 224 -0.35 2.03 -20.77
N LEU A 225 0.32 2.92 -20.05
CA LEU A 225 0.05 3.17 -18.64
C LEU A 225 -1.32 3.84 -18.50
N VAL A 226 -2.03 3.48 -17.42
CA VAL A 226 -3.27 4.13 -17.03
C VAL A 226 -3.04 4.80 -15.69
N SER A 227 -3.16 6.13 -15.68
CA SER A 227 -3.05 6.92 -14.46
C SER A 227 -4.28 6.71 -13.57
N PRO A 228 -4.10 6.57 -12.25
CA PRO A 228 -5.20 6.53 -11.31
C PRO A 228 -5.85 7.90 -11.11
N GLU A 229 -7.15 7.98 -11.35
CA GLU A 229 -7.99 9.18 -11.13
C GLU A 229 -8.67 9.10 -9.75
N ASP A 230 -7.87 9.05 -8.68
CA ASP A 230 -8.37 8.78 -7.31
C ASP A 230 -8.21 9.97 -6.34
N GLY A 231 -7.77 11.13 -6.82
CA GLY A 231 -7.58 12.34 -6.00
C GLY A 231 -6.25 12.38 -5.23
N ARG A 232 -5.34 11.43 -5.45
CA ARG A 232 -4.04 11.34 -4.77
C ARG A 232 -3.19 12.61 -4.78
N MET A 233 -3.31 13.44 -5.81
CA MET A 233 -2.52 14.66 -5.94
C MET A 233 -2.82 15.66 -4.83
N GLU A 234 -4.06 15.74 -4.36
CA GLU A 234 -4.42 16.59 -3.22
C GLU A 234 -3.68 16.15 -1.95
N VAL A 235 -3.66 14.83 -1.69
CA VAL A 235 -2.92 14.26 -0.56
C VAL A 235 -1.42 14.54 -0.68
N PHE A 236 -0.84 14.39 -1.87
CA PHE A 236 0.58 14.63 -2.09
C PHE A 236 0.96 16.09 -1.84
N GLN A 237 0.11 17.04 -2.24
CA GLN A 237 0.34 18.45 -1.95
C GLN A 237 0.35 18.73 -0.44
N ARG A 238 -0.57 18.11 0.31
CA ARG A 238 -0.61 18.21 1.78
C ARG A 238 0.63 17.61 2.44
N TRP A 239 1.05 16.42 1.99
CA TRP A 239 2.25 15.76 2.50
C TRP A 239 3.52 16.56 2.21
N LEU A 240 3.67 17.05 0.97
CA LEU A 240 4.82 17.85 0.56
C LEU A 240 4.91 19.15 1.38
N ALA A 241 3.79 19.84 1.59
CA ALA A 241 3.74 21.03 2.43
C ALA A 241 4.14 20.72 3.89
N SER A 242 3.69 19.57 4.42
CA SER A 242 4.06 19.14 5.77
C SER A 242 5.56 18.79 5.88
N ASP A 243 6.11 18.08 4.90
CA ASP A 243 7.52 17.70 4.88
C ASP A 243 8.46 18.90 4.70
N ALA A 244 8.00 19.94 3.97
CA ALA A 244 8.74 21.19 3.83
C ALA A 244 8.82 22.00 5.14
N LEU A 245 7.79 21.94 5.99
CA LEU A 245 7.76 22.62 7.29
C LEU A 245 8.55 21.88 8.36
N ARG A 246 8.54 20.55 8.30
CA ARG A 246 9.26 19.68 9.23
C ARG A 246 9.70 18.43 8.47
N LEU A 247 11.01 18.27 8.33
CA LEU A 247 11.64 17.13 7.67
C LEU A 247 11.03 15.77 8.11
N GLY A 248 10.42 15.05 7.16
CA GLY A 248 9.86 13.71 7.37
C GLY A 248 8.56 13.64 8.21
N THR A 249 7.74 14.69 8.19
CA THR A 249 6.54 14.83 9.04
C THR A 249 5.23 14.38 8.37
N SER A 250 5.24 14.10 7.06
CA SER A 250 4.09 13.51 6.34
C SER A 250 3.58 12.20 6.96
N GLU A 251 4.40 11.55 7.80
CA GLU A 251 4.02 10.37 8.58
C GLU A 251 4.24 10.56 10.09
N SER A 252 3.98 11.76 10.63
CA SER A 252 4.13 12.04 12.07
C SER A 252 3.30 11.10 12.96
N TRP A 253 2.17 10.60 12.46
CA TRP A 253 1.32 9.62 13.14
C TRP A 253 1.98 8.24 13.31
N LEU A 254 3.02 7.93 12.54
CA LEU A 254 3.76 6.66 12.65
C LEU A 254 4.39 6.50 14.03
N ASP A 255 4.75 7.62 14.68
CA ASP A 255 5.26 7.63 16.06
C ASP A 255 4.21 7.06 17.03
N ASN A 256 2.94 7.39 16.82
CA ASN A 256 1.84 6.90 17.66
C ASN A 256 1.50 5.43 17.40
N ASP A 257 1.46 4.99 16.13
CA ASP A 257 1.14 3.59 15.78
C ASP A 257 2.25 2.63 16.20
N LEU A 258 3.51 3.04 16.04
CA LEU A 258 4.65 2.26 16.52
C LEU A 258 4.70 2.28 18.05
N SER A 259 4.48 3.42 18.73
CA SER A 259 4.47 3.48 20.20
C SER A 259 3.35 2.64 20.83
N ALA A 260 2.18 2.54 20.19
CA ALA A 260 1.05 1.75 20.70
C ALA A 260 1.33 0.24 20.74
N ARG A 261 2.25 -0.26 19.90
CA ARG A 261 2.65 -1.69 19.85
C ARG A 261 3.62 -2.09 20.96
N SER A 262 4.22 -1.12 21.66
CA SER A 262 5.19 -1.34 22.75
C SER A 262 4.58 -2.00 24.00
N GLY A 263 3.26 -1.94 24.16
CA GLY A 263 2.58 -2.45 25.36
C GLY A 263 2.49 -3.98 25.50
N ASN A 264 3.07 -4.79 24.59
CA ASN A 264 2.74 -6.21 24.50
C ASN A 264 3.86 -7.17 24.04
N THR A 265 5.11 -6.95 24.42
CA THR A 265 6.21 -7.86 24.03
C THR A 265 6.64 -8.75 25.20
N GLN A 266 6.26 -10.04 25.15
CA GLN A 266 6.91 -11.10 25.91
C GLN A 266 8.22 -11.51 25.23
N SER A 267 9.25 -11.81 26.03
CA SER A 267 10.54 -12.33 25.61
C SER A 267 10.39 -13.66 24.86
N VAL A 268 10.96 -13.76 23.65
CA VAL A 268 10.98 -15.02 22.88
C VAL A 268 12.43 -15.48 22.74
N ASP A 269 12.69 -16.70 23.22
CA ASP A 269 13.99 -17.37 23.17
C ASP A 269 14.46 -17.63 21.74
N SER A 270 15.75 -17.31 21.50
CA SER A 270 16.39 -17.32 20.20
C SER A 270 17.10 -18.65 19.91
N GLU A 271 16.43 -19.60 19.26
CA GLU A 271 17.15 -20.75 18.69
C GLU A 271 16.79 -21.08 17.23
N ASN A 272 15.95 -20.27 16.57
CA ASN A 272 15.72 -20.44 15.14
C ASN A 272 15.00 -19.21 14.55
N SER A 273 15.69 -18.13 14.13
CA SER A 273 14.89 -16.99 13.64
C SER A 273 15.59 -15.93 12.81
N ASN A 274 14.82 -15.34 11.88
CA ASN A 274 15.13 -14.23 10.96
C ASN A 274 15.37 -12.87 11.68
N TYR A 275 16.00 -12.91 12.85
CA TYR A 275 16.27 -11.75 13.68
C TYR A 275 17.75 -11.40 13.54
N VAL A 276 18.02 -10.12 13.31
CA VAL A 276 19.37 -9.58 13.28
C VAL A 276 19.55 -8.71 14.51
N GLN A 277 20.55 -9.02 15.34
CA GLN A 277 20.92 -8.19 16.47
C GLN A 277 21.92 -7.12 16.00
N LEU A 278 21.54 -5.85 16.11
CA LEU A 278 22.45 -4.74 15.82
C LEU A 278 22.94 -4.15 17.14
N CYS A 279 24.20 -4.44 17.49
CA CYS A 279 24.88 -3.74 18.58
C CYS A 279 25.28 -2.35 18.07
N LEU A 280 24.52 -1.32 18.46
CA LEU A 280 24.97 0.06 18.32
C LEU A 280 25.97 0.32 19.46
N ASN A 281 27.26 0.26 19.15
CA ASN A 281 28.28 0.77 20.07
C ASN A 281 28.10 2.30 20.12
N VAL A 282 27.58 2.79 21.25
CA VAL A 282 27.48 4.21 21.60
C VAL A 282 28.88 4.74 21.89
#